data_AF-A0A8T1JK33-F1
#
_entry.id   AF-A0A8T1JK33-F1
#
_cell.length_a   1.000
_cell.length_b   1.000
_cell.length_c   1.000
_cell.angle_alpha   90.00
_cell.angle_beta   90.00
_cell.angle_gamma   90.00
#
_symmetry.space_group_name_H-M   'P 1'
#
loop_
_entity.id
_entity.type
_entity.pdbx_description
1 polymer ?
#
loop_
_entity_poly.entity_id
_entity_poly.type
_entity_poly.pdbx_seq_one_letter_code
_entity_poly.pdbx_strand_id
1 'polypeptide(L)'
;MDTQTPHKYAESFLKSLKGDNKELITFDYSVHGALTSILLETEVPEIETCGVELLASYVSSGGDLDSLDKSCLDEMLEFNLTLNDFHKIMLGGVDAYDGTFELIPGRY
;
A
#
# COMPACT_ATOMS: atom_id res chain seq x y z
N MET A 1 -4.54 5.36 -1.01
CA MET A 1 -5.94 5.62 -0.59
C MET A 1 -6.83 4.49 -1.08
N ASP A 2 -7.55 3.82 -0.17
CA ASP A 2 -8.49 2.76 -0.54
C ASP A 2 -9.85 3.34 -0.96
N THR A 3 -10.14 3.29 -2.25
CA THR A 3 -11.39 3.79 -2.84
C THR A 3 -12.54 2.78 -2.74
N GLN A 4 -12.26 1.50 -2.49
CA GLN A 4 -13.25 0.43 -2.41
C GLN A 4 -13.74 0.24 -0.98
N THR A 5 -12.82 0.26 -0.01
CA THR A 5 -13.10 0.21 1.43
C THR A 5 -12.46 1.40 2.16
N PRO A 6 -13.11 2.59 2.14
CA PRO A 6 -12.57 3.80 2.76
C PRO A 6 -12.20 3.65 4.25
N HIS A 7 -11.09 4.27 4.66
CA HIS A 7 -10.48 4.15 5.99
C HIS A 7 -11.47 4.33 7.17
N LYS A 8 -12.40 5.29 7.07
CA LYS A 8 -13.45 5.53 8.08
C LYS A 8 -14.27 4.28 8.47
N TYR A 9 -14.43 3.33 7.54
CA TYR A 9 -15.14 2.09 7.81
C TYR A 9 -14.30 1.12 8.64
N ALA A 10 -12.98 1.11 8.46
CA ALA A 10 -12.06 0.35 9.30
C ALA A 10 -12.05 0.90 10.75
N GLU A 11 -12.05 2.22 10.92
CA GLU A 11 -12.19 2.85 12.25
C GLU A 11 -13.50 2.46 12.94
N SER A 12 -14.63 2.52 12.21
CA SER A 12 -15.93 2.12 12.72
C SER A 12 -16.00 0.63 13.04
N PHE A 13 -15.35 -0.20 12.22
CA PHE A 13 -15.30 -1.64 12.43
C PHE A 13 -14.48 -1.98 13.67
N LEU A 14 -13.29 -1.39 13.85
CA LEU A 14 -12.45 -1.56 15.04
C LEU A 14 -13.23 -1.25 16.32
N LYS A 15 -13.96 -0.12 16.36
CA LYS A 15 -14.80 0.28 17.51
C LYS A 15 -15.88 -0.76 17.85
N SER A 16 -16.33 -1.52 16.87
CA SER A 16 -17.38 -2.53 17.03
C SER A 16 -16.83 -3.88 17.51
N LEU A 17 -15.53 -4.14 17.37
CA LEU A 17 -14.88 -5.37 17.83
C LEU A 17 -14.74 -5.39 19.36
N LYS A 18 -14.97 -6.55 19.97
CA LYS A 18 -14.84 -6.76 21.41
C LYS A 18 -13.40 -7.11 21.80
N GLY A 19 -13.01 -6.76 23.03
CA GLY A 19 -11.68 -7.01 23.59
C GLY A 19 -10.67 -5.92 23.23
N ASP A 20 -9.63 -5.78 24.03
CA ASP A 20 -8.68 -4.67 23.89
C ASP A 20 -7.42 -5.07 23.10
N ASN A 21 -7.27 -6.36 22.80
CA ASN A 21 -6.18 -6.91 22.00
C ASN A 21 -6.45 -6.75 20.50
N LYS A 22 -6.62 -5.51 20.06
CA LYS A 22 -6.84 -5.12 18.66
C LYS A 22 -6.16 -3.78 18.36
N GLU A 23 -5.58 -3.67 17.18
CA GLU A 23 -4.93 -2.45 16.72
C GLU A 23 -5.29 -2.19 15.25
N LEU A 24 -5.44 -0.92 14.88
CA LEU A 24 -5.59 -0.50 13.49
C LEU A 24 -4.26 0.03 12.98
N ILE A 25 -3.55 -0.78 12.19
CA ILE A 25 -2.37 -0.33 11.45
C ILE A 25 -2.86 0.47 10.24
N THR A 26 -2.34 1.69 10.11
CA THR A 26 -2.72 2.64 9.06
C THR A 26 -1.53 2.93 8.17
N PHE A 27 -1.79 2.96 6.86
CA PHE A 27 -0.79 3.28 5.85
C PHE A 27 -1.24 4.52 5.11
N ASP A 28 -0.38 5.53 5.03
CA ASP A 28 -0.69 6.79 4.38
C ASP A 28 -0.96 6.59 2.88
N TYR A 29 -0.27 5.63 2.25
CA TYR A 29 -0.41 5.33 0.84
C TYR A 29 -0.48 3.82 0.60
N SER A 30 -1.69 3.33 0.33
CA SER A 30 -1.92 1.96 -0.14
C SER A 30 -3.12 1.92 -1.08
N VAL A 31 -3.13 0.97 -2.01
CA VAL A 31 -4.34 0.60 -2.77
C VAL A 31 -5.20 -0.38 -1.96
N HIS A 32 -6.36 -0.75 -2.50
CA HIS A 32 -7.20 -1.77 -1.90
C HIS A 32 -6.44 -3.10 -1.77
N GLY A 33 -6.64 -3.82 -0.66
CA GLY A 33 -5.88 -5.03 -0.36
C GLY A 33 -4.49 -4.72 0.20
N ALA A 34 -4.44 -3.89 1.25
CA ALA A 34 -3.21 -3.45 1.90
C ALA A 34 -2.24 -4.60 2.26
N LEU A 35 -2.77 -5.76 2.65
CA LEU A 35 -1.96 -6.92 3.00
C LEU A 35 -0.95 -7.31 1.93
N THR A 36 -1.30 -7.23 0.64
CA THR A 36 -0.45 -7.68 -0.48
C THR A 36 0.02 -6.55 -1.37
N SER A 37 -0.30 -5.30 -1.05
CA SER A 37 0.00 -4.15 -1.91
C SER A 37 1.01 -3.18 -1.31
N ILE A 38 1.44 -3.42 -0.07
CA ILE A 38 2.45 -2.61 0.61
C ILE A 38 3.82 -3.21 0.35
N LEU A 39 4.34 -2.88 -0.82
CA LEU A 39 5.63 -3.35 -1.29
C LEU A 39 6.76 -2.71 -0.47
N LEU A 40 7.77 -3.53 -0.15
CA LEU A 40 9.01 -3.07 0.47
C LEU A 40 10.05 -2.67 -0.57
N GLU A 41 10.03 -3.30 -1.76
CA GLU A 41 10.88 -2.88 -2.89
C GLU A 41 10.12 -2.96 -4.22
N THR A 42 10.68 -2.33 -5.26
CA THR A 42 10.04 -2.18 -6.58
C THR A 42 10.11 -3.42 -7.47
N GLU A 43 10.94 -4.41 -7.13
CA GLU A 43 11.24 -5.60 -7.97
C GLU A 43 11.04 -6.94 -7.25
N VAL A 44 10.26 -6.98 -6.16
CA VAL A 44 10.07 -8.21 -5.38
C VAL A 44 8.90 -9.05 -5.92
N PRO A 45 8.97 -10.41 -5.90
CA PRO A 45 7.78 -11.24 -6.05
C PRO A 45 6.69 -10.84 -5.05
N GLU A 46 5.42 -10.96 -5.45
CA GLU A 46 4.18 -10.47 -4.81
C GLU A 46 3.95 -10.86 -3.32
N ILE A 47 4.89 -11.54 -2.67
CA ILE A 47 4.73 -12.23 -1.38
C ILE A 47 5.41 -11.50 -0.22
N GLU A 48 6.47 -10.71 -0.49
CA GLU A 48 7.20 -9.96 0.55
C GLU A 48 6.67 -8.53 0.66
N THR A 49 5.67 -8.36 1.52
CA THR A 49 5.03 -7.07 1.78
C THR A 49 4.97 -6.84 3.29
N CYS A 50 5.08 -5.58 3.71
CA CYS A 50 5.00 -5.23 5.14
C CYS A 50 3.66 -5.70 5.76
N GLY A 51 2.58 -5.71 4.98
CA GLY A 51 1.29 -6.25 5.40
C GLY A 51 1.35 -7.75 5.77
N VAL A 52 2.07 -8.56 4.99
CA VAL A 52 2.29 -9.98 5.28
C VAL A 52 3.22 -10.17 6.47
N GLU A 53 4.27 -9.37 6.61
CA GLU A 53 5.20 -9.44 7.75
C GLU A 53 4.51 -9.11 9.07
N LEU A 54 3.70 -8.05 9.12
CA LEU A 54 2.86 -7.71 10.26
C LEU A 54 1.92 -8.86 10.65
N LEU A 55 1.27 -9.48 9.66
CA LEU A 55 0.37 -10.60 9.90
C LEU A 55 1.14 -11.83 10.41
N ALA A 56 2.30 -12.14 9.84
CA ALA A 56 3.16 -13.24 10.27
C ALA A 56 3.66 -13.03 11.71
N SER A 57 4.05 -11.80 12.05
CA SER A 57 4.47 -11.40 13.40
C SER A 57 3.32 -11.58 14.40
N TYR A 58 2.13 -11.05 14.09
CA TYR A 58 0.93 -11.19 14.94
C TYR A 58 0.54 -12.66 15.17
N VAL A 59 0.58 -13.50 14.13
CA VAL A 59 0.26 -14.93 14.26
C VAL A 59 1.32 -15.66 15.09
N SER A 60 2.60 -15.36 14.84
CA SER A 60 3.72 -16.00 15.54
C SER A 60 3.81 -15.60 17.01
N SER A 61 3.35 -14.39 17.37
CA SER A 61 3.24 -13.93 18.76
C SER A 61 2.00 -14.46 19.49
N GLY A 62 1.17 -15.29 18.85
CA GLY A 62 -0.09 -15.75 19.43
C GLY A 62 -1.13 -14.64 19.57
N GLY A 63 -0.99 -13.59 18.77
CA GLY A 63 -1.82 -12.40 18.79
C GLY A 63 -1.42 -11.38 19.86
N ASP A 64 -0.28 -11.54 20.52
CA ASP A 64 0.21 -10.52 21.47
C ASP A 64 0.65 -9.26 20.72
N LEU A 65 -0.05 -8.15 20.98
CA LEU A 65 0.22 -6.85 20.37
C LEU A 65 1.49 -6.20 20.89
N ASP A 66 1.89 -6.47 22.14
CA ASP A 66 3.14 -5.92 22.69
C ASP A 66 4.37 -6.53 22.00
N SER A 67 4.19 -7.72 21.42
CA SER A 67 5.19 -8.45 20.64
C SER A 67 5.06 -8.23 19.12
N LEU A 68 4.16 -7.35 18.67
CA LEU A 68 3.95 -7.09 17.25
C LEU A 68 5.14 -6.31 16.66
N ASP A 69 5.89 -6.97 15.80
CA ASP A 69 6.98 -6.35 15.04
C ASP A 69 6.41 -5.46 13.92
N LYS A 70 6.74 -4.17 13.97
CA LYS A 70 6.28 -3.14 13.02
C LYS A 70 7.44 -2.45 12.31
N SER A 71 8.65 -3.01 12.40
CA SER A 71 9.86 -2.43 11.79
C SER A 71 9.71 -2.20 10.28
N CYS A 72 8.96 -3.07 9.59
CA CYS A 72 8.70 -2.92 8.15
C CYS A 72 7.97 -1.61 7.78
N LEU A 73 7.29 -0.94 8.72
CA LEU A 73 6.66 0.36 8.46
C LEU A 73 7.70 1.44 8.13
N ASP A 74 8.89 1.34 8.69
CA ASP A 74 10.00 2.27 8.45
C ASP A 74 10.72 1.98 7.12
N GLU A 75 10.52 0.79 6.55
CA GLU A 75 11.11 0.33 5.27
C GLU A 75 10.18 0.56 4.08
N MET A 76 8.96 1.03 4.32
CA MET A 76 7.99 1.30 3.27
C MET A 76 8.48 2.36 2.29
N LEU A 77 8.29 2.09 1.00
CA LEU A 77 8.62 3.04 -0.05
C LEU A 77 7.82 4.33 0.09
N GLU A 78 8.50 5.46 -0.06
CA GLU A 78 7.83 6.75 -0.16
C GLU A 78 6.90 6.79 -1.37
N PHE A 79 5.76 7.45 -1.20
CA PHE A 79 4.83 7.66 -2.31
C PHE A 79 5.48 8.51 -3.40
N ASN A 80 5.71 7.90 -4.56
CA ASN A 80 6.34 8.54 -5.70
C ASN A 80 5.42 8.48 -6.93
N LEU A 81 5.15 9.63 -7.54
CA LEU A 81 4.35 9.76 -8.76
C LEU A 81 5.21 9.77 -10.05
N THR A 82 6.51 9.52 -9.94
CA THR A 82 7.41 9.46 -11.10
C THR A 82 7.01 8.29 -11.99
N LEU A 83 6.59 8.60 -13.22
CA LEU A 83 6.16 7.62 -14.19
C LEU A 83 7.38 6.94 -14.86
N ASN A 84 7.40 5.61 -14.87
CA ASN A 84 8.32 4.85 -15.71
C ASN A 84 7.81 4.80 -17.17
N ASP A 85 8.63 4.33 -18.10
CA ASP A 85 8.28 4.32 -19.53
C ASP A 85 7.03 3.49 -19.83
N PHE A 86 6.81 2.40 -19.08
CA PHE A 86 5.59 1.61 -19.20
C PHE A 86 4.35 2.42 -18.82
N HIS A 87 4.38 3.11 -17.67
CA HIS A 87 3.28 3.97 -17.24
C HIS A 87 3.05 5.13 -18.22
N LYS A 88 4.12 5.76 -18.72
CA LYS A 88 4.00 6.79 -19.77
C LYS A 88 3.30 6.24 -21.00
N ILE A 89 3.70 5.08 -21.51
CA ILE A 89 3.04 4.45 -22.68
C ILE A 89 1.54 4.23 -22.42
N MET A 90 1.19 3.68 -21.25
CA MET A 90 -0.21 3.42 -20.88
C MET A 90 -1.04 4.70 -20.77
N LEU A 91 -0.41 5.80 -20.36
CA LEU A 91 -1.03 7.11 -20.19
C LEU A 91 -0.96 7.98 -21.45
N GLY A 92 -0.47 7.47 -22.58
CA GLY A 92 -0.45 8.18 -23.87
C GLY A 92 0.87 8.88 -24.20
N GLY A 93 1.96 8.49 -23.57
CA GLY A 93 3.31 9.05 -23.77
C GLY A 93 3.59 10.32 -22.98
N VAL A 94 2.66 10.74 -22.12
CA VAL A 94 2.71 12.01 -21.40
C VAL A 94 2.99 11.80 -19.92
N ASP A 95 3.55 12.83 -19.28
CA ASP A 95 3.46 12.92 -17.83
C ASP A 95 2.02 13.30 -17.46
N ALA A 96 1.28 12.33 -16.94
CA ALA A 96 -0.14 12.48 -16.64
C ALA A 96 -0.43 13.43 -15.47
N TYR A 97 0.59 13.82 -14.70
CA TYR A 97 0.42 14.63 -13.50
C TYR A 97 0.76 16.11 -13.73
N ASP A 98 1.70 16.41 -14.64
CA ASP A 98 2.08 17.79 -14.96
C ASP A 98 1.32 18.40 -16.16
N GLY A 99 0.58 17.56 -16.90
CA GLY A 99 -0.31 17.99 -17.98
C GLY A 99 0.41 18.42 -19.26
N THR A 100 1.70 18.13 -19.41
CA THR A 100 2.42 18.43 -20.65
C THR A 100 2.12 17.37 -21.72
N PHE A 101 1.27 17.75 -22.68
CA PHE A 101 1.02 16.94 -23.87
C PHE A 101 2.21 17.06 -24.83
N GLU A 102 3.17 16.13 -24.74
CA GLU A 102 4.11 15.90 -25.84
C GLU A 102 3.48 14.89 -26.82
N LEU A 103 3.02 15.41 -27.96
CA LEU A 103 2.58 14.56 -29.07
C LEU A 103 3.77 13.75 -29.58
N ILE A 104 3.80 12.45 -29.30
CA ILE A 104 4.76 11.54 -29.95
C ILE A 104 4.36 11.46 -31.44
N PRO A 105 5.19 11.96 -32.38
CA PRO A 105 4.85 11.90 -33.79
C PRO A 105 4.85 10.42 -34.24
N GLY A 106 3.71 9.91 -34.72
CA GLY A 106 3.66 8.64 -35.46
C GLY A 106 2.87 7.47 -34.84
N ARG A 107 2.10 7.66 -33.76
CA ARG A 107 1.07 6.69 -33.33
C ARG A 107 -0.32 7.17 -33.76
N TYR A 108 -0.87 6.53 -34.80
CA TYR A 108 -2.29 6.58 -35.17
C TYR A 108 -3.02 5.38 -34.57
#